data_AF-A0AAU7R4K0-F1
#
_entry.id   AF-A0AAU7R4K0-F1
#
_cell.length_a   1.000
_cell.length_b   1.000
_cell.length_c   1.000
_cell.angle_alpha   90.00
_cell.angle_beta   90.00
_cell.angle_gamma   90.00
#
_symmetry.space_group_name_H-M   'P 1'
#
loop_
_entity.id
_entity.type
_entity.pdbx_description
1 polymer ?
#
loop_
_entity_poly.entity_id
_entity_poly.type
_entity_poly.pdbx_seq_one_letter_code
_entity_poly.pdbx_strand_id
1 'polypeptide(L)'
;MQVIHQPRVAWDAARVIGGAIHDEHLFGWLRGELGALMGPATVAALDETRDRVRWAGDARLPVETGVWRVRLEDSLRQQPDLAGGLAGVVSTARALRPV
;
A
#
# COMPACT_ATOMS: atom_id res chain seq x y z
N MET A 1 -9.81 22.60 8.31
CA MET A 1 -9.51 21.86 7.07
C MET A 1 -8.17 21.15 7.28
N GLN A 2 -8.18 19.83 7.47
CA GLN A 2 -6.98 19.08 7.84
C GLN A 2 -6.16 18.83 6.57
N VAL A 3 -4.97 19.42 6.47
CA VAL A 3 -4.10 19.25 5.31
C VAL A 3 -3.49 17.86 5.36
N ILE A 4 -3.81 17.01 4.38
CA ILE A 4 -3.21 15.69 4.25
C ILE A 4 -1.90 15.81 3.47
N HIS A 5 -0.78 15.51 4.13
CA HIS A 5 0.54 15.53 3.49
C HIS A 5 0.71 14.31 2.58
N GLN A 6 0.33 14.42 1.31
CA GLN A 6 0.28 13.31 0.35
C GLN A 6 1.57 12.47 0.27
N PRO A 7 2.79 13.06 0.23
CA PRO A 7 4.02 12.26 0.23
C PRO A 7 4.15 11.37 1.47
N ARG A 8 3.63 11.83 2.62
CA ARG A 8 3.66 11.04 3.86
C ARG A 8 2.67 9.90 3.82
N VAL A 9 1.47 10.14 3.27
CA VAL A 9 0.45 9.08 3.11
C VAL A 9 0.94 8.00 2.16
N ALA A 10 1.51 8.39 1.01
CA ALA A 10 2.08 7.44 0.06
C ALA A 10 3.20 6.60 0.67
N TRP A 11 4.11 7.23 1.43
CA TRP A 11 5.17 6.51 2.12
C TRP A 11 4.63 5.54 3.17
N ASP A 12 3.69 5.99 4.01
CA ASP A 12 3.13 5.16 5.07
C ASP A 12 2.35 3.96 4.51
N ALA A 13 1.59 4.17 3.43
CA ALA A 13 0.90 3.11 2.71
C ALA A 13 1.86 2.12 2.06
N ALA A 14 2.94 2.59 1.42
CA ALA A 14 3.96 1.71 0.87
C ALA A 14 4.60 0.80 1.92
N ARG A 15 4.88 1.34 3.12
CA ARG A 15 5.40 0.54 4.24
C ARG A 15 4.42 -0.50 4.74
N VAL A 16 3.13 -0.16 4.81
CA VAL A 16 2.07 -1.12 5.16
C VAL A 16 2.00 -2.24 4.14
N ILE A 17 2.06 -1.93 2.84
CA ILE A 17 2.09 -2.93 1.76
C ILE A 17 3.28 -3.87 1.92
N GLY A 18 4.50 -3.32 2.06
CA GLY A 18 5.71 -4.11 2.27
C GLY A 18 5.65 -4.99 3.52
N GLY A 19 5.12 -4.46 4.63
CA GLY A 19 4.94 -5.23 5.86
C GLY A 19 3.91 -6.35 5.75
N ALA A 20 2.87 -6.17 4.93
CA ALA A 20 1.79 -7.13 4.77
C ALA A 20 2.14 -8.34 3.89
N ILE A 21 3.18 -8.29 3.06
CA ILE A 21 3.48 -9.32 2.03
C ILE A 21 3.46 -10.77 2.55
N HIS A 22 4.01 -11.00 3.74
CA HIS A 22 4.10 -12.33 4.35
C HIS A 22 2.91 -12.70 5.23
N ASP A 23 2.09 -11.71 5.61
CA ASP A 23 0.91 -11.91 6.43
C ASP A 23 -0.31 -12.11 5.53
N GLU A 24 -0.79 -13.35 5.42
CA GLU A 24 -1.88 -13.68 4.49
C GLU A 24 -3.19 -12.98 4.83
N HIS A 25 -3.50 -12.82 6.12
CA HIS A 25 -4.71 -12.14 6.56
C HIS A 25 -4.63 -10.64 6.30
N LEU A 26 -3.52 -10.00 6.69
CA LEU A 26 -3.33 -8.57 6.48
C LEU A 26 -3.22 -8.24 4.99
N PHE A 27 -2.51 -9.07 4.20
CA PHE A 27 -2.42 -8.89 2.75
C PHE A 27 -3.78 -9.03 2.07
N GLY A 28 -4.55 -10.06 2.43
CA GLY A 28 -5.89 -10.28 1.86
C GLY A 28 -6.83 -9.11 2.13
N TRP A 29 -6.84 -8.60 3.36
CA TRP A 29 -7.60 -7.41 3.73
C TRP A 29 -7.12 -6.16 2.97
N LEU A 30 -5.81 -5.89 2.99
CA LEU A 30 -5.22 -4.71 2.34
C LEU A 30 -5.47 -4.71 0.83
N ARG A 31 -5.38 -5.87 0.18
CA ARG A 31 -5.70 -6.09 -1.23
C ARG A 31 -7.15 -5.74 -1.54
N GLY A 32 -8.08 -6.11 -0.67
CA GLY A 32 -9.50 -5.77 -0.80
C GLY A 32 -9.74 -4.25 -0.69
N GLU A 33 -9.22 -3.63 0.36
CA GLU A 33 -9.38 -2.19 0.61
C GLU A 33 -8.75 -1.33 -0.49
N LEU A 34 -7.51 -1.61 -0.88
CA LEU A 34 -6.84 -0.87 -1.95
C LEU A 34 -7.47 -1.14 -3.32
N GLY A 35 -8.02 -2.34 -3.54
CA GLY A 35 -8.78 -2.65 -4.74
C GLY A 35 -10.09 -1.88 -4.83
N ALA A 36 -10.82 -1.74 -3.72
CA ALA A 36 -12.03 -0.94 -3.65
C ALA A 36 -11.73 0.56 -3.84
N LEU A 37 -10.63 1.05 -3.27
CA LEU A 37 -10.25 2.47 -3.31
C LEU A 37 -9.65 2.89 -4.67
N MET A 38 -8.79 2.06 -5.26
CA MET A 38 -7.96 2.43 -6.42
C MET A 38 -8.21 1.56 -7.66
N GLY A 39 -9.13 0.61 -7.57
CA GLY A 39 -9.55 -0.23 -8.69
C GLY A 39 -8.72 -1.50 -8.90
N PRO A 40 -9.14 -2.35 -9.87
CA PRO A 40 -8.61 -3.70 -10.06
C PRO A 40 -7.15 -3.74 -10.53
N ALA A 41 -6.65 -2.69 -11.19
CA ALA A 41 -5.24 -2.60 -11.58
C ALA A 41 -4.29 -2.57 -10.36
N THR A 42 -4.75 -2.01 -9.25
CA THR A 42 -4.02 -2.00 -7.98
C THR A 42 -3.94 -3.40 -7.38
N VAL A 43 -5.03 -4.17 -7.49
CA VAL A 43 -5.10 -5.56 -7.02
C VAL A 43 -4.11 -6.43 -7.77
N ALA A 44 -4.10 -6.38 -9.11
CA ALA A 44 -3.18 -7.16 -9.93
C ALA A 44 -1.72 -6.86 -9.58
N ALA A 45 -1.38 -5.59 -9.39
CA ALA A 45 -0.02 -5.21 -9.05
C ALA A 45 0.41 -5.62 -7.63
N LEU A 46 -0.52 -5.69 -6.67
CA LEU A 46 -0.24 -6.22 -5.33
C LEU A 46 0.09 -7.71 -5.42
N ASP A 47 -0.70 -8.47 -6.18
CA ASP A 47 -0.48 -9.90 -6.39
C ASP A 47 0.90 -10.13 -7.05
N GLU A 48 1.21 -9.39 -8.11
CA GLU A 48 2.53 -9.46 -8.74
C GLU A 48 3.68 -9.09 -7.80
N THR A 49 3.53 -8.05 -6.96
CA THR A 49 4.55 -7.70 -5.96
C THR A 49 4.75 -8.85 -4.98
N ARG A 50 3.66 -9.48 -4.50
CA ARG A 50 3.74 -10.61 -3.58
C ARG A 50 4.45 -11.80 -4.22
N ASP A 51 4.15 -12.08 -5.48
CA ASP A 51 4.84 -13.13 -6.23
C ASP A 51 6.32 -12.80 -6.41
N ARG A 52 6.67 -11.58 -6.85
CA ARG A 52 8.07 -11.15 -6.98
C ARG A 52 8.86 -11.30 -5.68
N VAL A 53 8.28 -10.94 -4.54
CA VAL A 53 8.94 -11.12 -3.23
C VAL A 53 9.05 -12.59 -2.85
N ARG A 54 8.02 -13.41 -3.09
CA ARG A 54 8.07 -14.86 -2.83
C ARG A 54 9.16 -15.56 -3.65
N TRP A 55 9.34 -15.15 -4.91
CA TRP A 55 10.36 -15.70 -5.79
C TRP A 55 11.78 -15.20 -5.50
N ALA A 56 11.95 -13.91 -5.22
CA ALA A 56 13.27 -13.29 -5.04
C ALA A 56 13.74 -13.22 -3.57
N GLY A 57 12.85 -13.50 -2.61
CA GLY A 57 13.10 -13.39 -1.18
C GLY A 57 13.00 -11.96 -0.62
N ASP A 58 13.08 -11.84 0.70
CA ASP A 58 12.84 -10.61 1.47
C ASP A 58 13.79 -9.45 1.11
N ALA A 59 14.96 -9.75 0.53
CA ALA A 59 15.87 -8.74 -0.01
C ALA A 59 15.21 -7.84 -1.07
N ARG A 60 14.11 -8.29 -1.68
CA ARG A 60 13.29 -7.56 -2.64
C ARG A 60 12.32 -6.56 -1.99
N LEU A 61 11.98 -6.72 -0.71
CA LEU A 61 10.99 -5.88 -0.01
C LEU A 61 11.30 -4.37 -0.05
N PRO A 62 12.55 -3.90 0.19
CA PRO A 62 12.85 -2.48 0.12
C PRO A 62 12.62 -1.89 -1.28
N VAL A 63 12.92 -2.67 -2.33
CA VAL A 63 12.72 -2.26 -3.73
C VAL A 63 11.23 -2.12 -4.04
N GLU A 64 10.44 -3.15 -3.73
CA GLU A 64 8.99 -3.10 -3.98
C GLU A 64 8.31 -2.02 -3.14
N THR A 65 8.75 -1.80 -1.90
CA THR A 65 8.27 -0.68 -1.07
C THR A 65 8.56 0.67 -1.74
N GLY A 66 9.76 0.83 -2.32
CA GLY A 66 10.12 2.04 -3.08
C GLY A 66 9.24 2.25 -4.31
N VAL A 67 8.97 1.18 -5.06
CA VAL A 67 8.06 1.20 -6.23
C VAL A 67 6.65 1.62 -5.82
N TRP A 68 6.13 1.05 -4.73
CA TRP A 68 4.81 1.40 -4.21
C TRP A 68 4.73 2.85 -3.75
N ARG A 69 5.77 3.40 -3.12
CA ARG A 69 5.80 4.82 -2.76
C ARG A 69 5.58 5.70 -3.99
N VAL A 70 6.36 5.50 -5.05
CA VAL A 70 6.27 6.33 -6.26
C VAL A 70 4.91 6.16 -6.93
N ARG A 71 4.43 4.92 -7.07
CA ARG A 71 3.11 4.63 -7.65
C ARG A 71 1.98 5.33 -6.88
N LEU A 72 2.03 5.31 -5.54
CA LEU A 72 1.02 5.96 -4.71
C LEU A 72 1.15 7.49 -4.76
N GLU A 73 2.36 8.04 -4.76
CA GLU A 73 2.58 9.48 -4.95
C GLU A 73 2.00 9.97 -6.28
N ASP A 74 2.23 9.24 -7.37
CA ASP A 74 1.68 9.57 -8.69
C ASP A 74 0.15 9.46 -8.69
N SER A 75 -0.41 8.43 -8.06
CA SER A 75 -1.87 8.27 -7.93
C SER A 75 -2.50 9.42 -7.15
N LEU A 76 -1.90 9.84 -6.03
CA LEU A 76 -2.36 10.98 -5.23
C LEU A 76 -2.19 12.32 -5.94
N ARG A 77 -1.18 12.45 -6.83
CA ARG A 77 -1.01 13.64 -7.67
C ARG A 77 -2.11 13.77 -8.71
N GLN A 78 -2.53 12.65 -9.31
CA GLN A 78 -3.61 12.62 -10.30
C GLN A 78 -4.99 12.73 -9.65
N GLN A 79 -5.17 12.14 -8.47
CA GLN A 79 -6.44 12.10 -7.74
C GLN A 79 -6.22 12.40 -6.24
N PRO A 80 -6.13 13.69 -5.87
CA PRO A 80 -5.88 14.11 -4.49
C PRO A 80 -6.88 13.59 -3.46
N ASP A 81 -8.13 13.36 -3.87
CA ASP A 81 -9.22 12.92 -3.00
C ASP A 81 -8.99 11.50 -2.43
N LEU A 82 -8.14 10.69 -3.07
CA LEU A 82 -7.75 9.37 -2.56
C LEU A 82 -6.95 9.45 -1.25
N ALA A 83 -6.36 10.59 -0.93
CA ALA A 83 -5.46 10.74 0.22
C ALA A 83 -6.15 10.42 1.55
N GLY A 84 -7.42 10.81 1.70
CA GLY A 84 -8.21 10.52 2.90
C GLY A 84 -8.49 9.02 3.06
N GLY A 85 -8.95 8.37 1.98
CA GLY A 85 -9.20 6.93 1.97
C GLY A 85 -7.93 6.13 2.26
N LEU A 86 -6.82 6.49 1.61
CA LEU A 86 -5.54 5.81 1.79
C LEU A 86 -4.99 5.97 3.21
N ALA A 87 -5.12 7.16 3.80
CA ALA A 87 -4.75 7.38 5.20
C ALA A 87 -5.62 6.55 6.17
N GLY A 88 -6.91 6.38 5.87
CA GLY A 88 -7.82 5.50 6.62
C GLY A 88 -7.36 4.04 6.58
N VAL A 89 -7.05 3.52 5.39
CA VAL A 89 -6.51 2.16 5.22
C VAL A 89 -5.22 1.97 6.01
N VAL A 90 -4.28 2.93 5.94
CA VAL A 90 -3.03 2.87 6.73
C VAL A 90 -3.30 2.81 8.24
N SER A 91 -4.24 3.62 8.72
CA SER A 91 -4.62 3.66 10.13
C SER A 91 -5.14 2.29 10.60
N THR A 92 -6.08 1.71 9.84
CA THR A 92 -6.64 0.39 10.15
C THR A 92 -5.59 -0.71 10.07
N ALA A 93 -4.71 -0.68 9.06
CA ALA A 93 -3.64 -1.67 8.92
C ALA A 93 -2.71 -1.70 10.15
N ARG A 94 -2.36 -0.54 10.68
CA ARG A 94 -1.56 -0.41 11.91
C ARG A 94 -2.30 -0.89 13.15
N ALA A 95 -3.62 -0.76 13.19
CA ALA A 95 -4.43 -1.30 14.28
C ALA A 95 -4.53 -2.84 14.22
N LEU A 96 -4.57 -3.42 13.01
CA LEU A 96 -4.58 -4.87 12.80
C LEU A 96 -3.22 -5.51 13.11
N ARG A 97 -2.13 -4.76 12.92
CA ARG A 97 -0.77 -5.20 13.26
C ARG A 97 -0.03 -4.09 14.00
N PRO A 98 -0.06 -4.07 15.34
CA PRO A 98 0.81 -3.19 16.11
C PRO A 98 2.26 -3.55 15.77
N VAL A 99 2.98 -2.58 15.20
CA VAL A 99 4.37 -2.70 14.75
C VAL A 99 5.30 -2.88 15.93
#